data_AF-A0A068N8D7-F1
#
_entry.id   AF-A0A068N8D7-F1
#
_cell.length_a   1.000
_cell.length_b   1.000
_cell.length_c   1.000
_cell.angle_alpha   90.00
_cell.angle_beta   90.00
_cell.angle_gamma   90.00
#
_symmetry.space_group_name_H-M   'P 1'
#
loop_
_entity.id
_entity.type
_entity.pdbx_description
1 polymer ?
#
loop_
_entity_poly.entity_id
_entity_poly.type
_entity_poly.pdbx_seq_one_letter_code
_entity_poly.pdbx_strand_id
1 'polypeptide(L)'
;MVGYQGEIEIISAQELGAGHRRERLFIVSYPHGLFGHLPPSWLEQVGAMVEEQRAHSQWLTVERNGLRSDSGLSFQLVSGLGPQFCIVPTGTPARIKARKLAGRTVTPGQASIALQRVLYLHSML
;
A
#
# COMPACT_ATOMS: atom_id res chain seq x y z
N MET A 1 5.30 -21.09 -24.74
CA MET A 1 5.27 -19.73 -24.14
C MET A 1 3.87 -19.53 -23.58
N VAL A 2 3.69 -19.07 -22.34
CA VAL A 2 2.43 -19.26 -21.54
C VAL A 2 1.26 -18.36 -22.01
N GLY A 3 1.41 -17.57 -23.08
CA GLY A 3 0.30 -16.80 -23.68
C GLY A 3 -0.09 -15.52 -22.92
N TYR A 4 0.73 -15.08 -21.95
CA TYR A 4 0.51 -13.85 -21.19
C TYR A 4 1.66 -12.87 -21.41
N GLN A 5 1.32 -11.58 -21.38
CA GLN A 5 2.23 -10.47 -21.11
C GLN A 5 2.03 -10.02 -19.66
N GLY A 6 3.01 -9.34 -19.10
CA GLY A 6 2.85 -8.77 -17.77
C GLY A 6 3.87 -7.71 -17.47
N GLU A 7 3.54 -6.92 -16.47
CA GLU A 7 4.31 -5.79 -15.98
C GLU A 7 4.58 -5.98 -14.49
N ILE A 8 5.73 -5.50 -14.04
CA ILE A 8 6.21 -5.65 -12.67
C ILE A 8 6.49 -4.27 -12.12
N GLU A 9 6.00 -3.99 -10.91
CA GLU A 9 6.28 -2.73 -10.22
C GLU A 9 6.56 -2.97 -8.74
N ILE A 10 7.49 -2.20 -8.17
CA ILE A 10 7.78 -2.23 -6.74
C ILE A 10 7.30 -0.94 -6.12
N ILE A 11 6.37 -1.03 -5.17
CA ILE A 11 5.75 0.13 -4.55
C ILE A 11 6.11 0.16 -3.08
N SER A 12 6.68 1.26 -2.60
CA SER A 12 6.92 1.48 -1.19
C SER A 12 5.72 2.13 -0.52
N ALA A 13 5.31 1.61 0.64
CA ALA A 13 4.31 2.28 1.47
C ALA A 13 4.75 3.72 1.84
N GLN A 14 6.07 3.96 1.94
CA GLN A 14 6.61 5.28 2.27
C GLN A 14 6.37 6.31 1.17
N GLU A 15 6.46 5.92 -0.11
CA GLU A 15 6.22 6.81 -1.26
C GLU A 15 4.79 7.32 -1.26
N LEU A 16 3.87 6.49 -0.78
CA LEU A 16 2.47 6.85 -0.63
C LEU A 16 2.22 7.74 0.59
N GLY A 17 3.18 7.91 1.50
CA GLY A 17 3.07 8.76 2.69
C GLY A 17 3.13 8.01 4.03
N ALA A 18 3.36 6.68 4.04
CA ALA A 18 3.44 5.92 5.28
C ALA A 18 4.66 6.31 6.13
N GLY A 19 4.50 6.32 7.45
CA GLY A 19 5.61 6.46 8.40
C GLY A 19 6.56 5.25 8.49
N HIS A 20 6.46 4.28 7.58
CA HIS A 20 7.29 3.08 7.57
C HIS A 20 7.71 2.71 6.14
N ARG A 21 8.94 2.20 5.99
CA ARG A 21 9.41 1.64 4.73
C ARG A 21 8.95 0.19 4.60
N ARG A 22 8.11 -0.08 3.61
CA ARG A 22 7.66 -1.42 3.26
C ARG A 22 7.46 -1.51 1.76
N GLU A 23 8.34 -2.23 1.10
CA GLU A 23 8.30 -2.44 -0.35
C GLU A 23 7.52 -3.71 -0.69
N ARG A 24 6.70 -3.64 -1.74
CA ARG A 24 5.93 -4.76 -2.26
C ARG A 24 6.03 -4.79 -3.77
N LEU A 25 6.32 -5.97 -4.30
CA LEU A 25 6.33 -6.26 -5.71
C LEU A 25 4.93 -6.67 -6.15
N PHE A 26 4.44 -6.05 -7.20
CA PHE A 26 3.19 -6.37 -7.87
C PHE A 26 3.48 -6.84 -9.28
N ILE A 27 2.70 -7.82 -9.73
CA ILE A 27 2.74 -8.33 -11.10
C ILE A 27 1.33 -8.23 -11.65
N VAL A 28 1.16 -7.51 -12.74
CA VAL A 28 -0.10 -7.43 -13.49
C VAL A 28 0.10 -8.19 -14.79
N SER A 29 -0.64 -9.29 -14.96
CA SER A 29 -0.54 -10.17 -16.13
C SER A 29 -1.84 -10.17 -16.92
N TYR A 30 -1.73 -10.16 -18.25
CA TYR A 30 -2.86 -10.15 -19.18
C TYR A 30 -2.54 -10.96 -20.44
N PRO A 31 -3.55 -11.51 -21.16
CA PRO A 31 -3.33 -12.27 -22.38
C PRO A 31 -2.49 -11.54 -23.43
N HIS A 32 -1.62 -12.27 -24.11
CA HIS A 32 -0.80 -11.74 -25.20
C HIS A 32 -1.70 -11.32 -26.38
N GLY A 33 -1.47 -10.12 -26.93
CA GLY A 33 -2.28 -9.59 -28.03
C GLY A 33 -3.69 -9.15 -27.62
N LEU A 34 -3.97 -9.04 -26.31
CA LEU A 34 -5.23 -8.51 -25.81
C LEU A 34 -5.52 -7.10 -26.33
N PHE A 35 -4.48 -6.29 -26.48
CA PHE A 35 -4.57 -4.92 -26.97
C PHE A 35 -4.08 -4.84 -28.42
N GLY A 36 -4.81 -4.11 -29.27
CA GLY A 36 -4.40 -3.84 -30.67
C GLY A 36 -3.16 -2.95 -30.80
N HIS A 37 -2.76 -2.28 -29.71
CA HIS A 37 -1.52 -1.51 -29.57
C HIS A 37 -0.94 -1.76 -28.17
N LEU A 38 0.37 -1.56 -28.01
CA LEU A 38 1.00 -1.68 -26.69
C LEU A 38 0.47 -0.56 -25.77
N PRO A 39 -0.09 -0.88 -24.59
CA PRO A 39 -0.45 0.15 -23.63
C PRO A 39 0.80 0.89 -23.13
N PRO A 40 0.66 2.17 -22.72
CA PRO A 40 1.74 2.89 -22.04
C PRO A 40 2.25 2.09 -20.85
N SER A 41 3.56 2.16 -20.60
CA SER A 41 4.18 1.33 -19.57
C SER A 41 3.61 1.67 -18.20
N TRP A 42 3.53 0.67 -17.31
CA TRP A 42 3.07 0.92 -15.95
C TRP A 42 3.93 2.00 -15.25
N LEU A 43 5.26 1.95 -15.42
CA LEU A 43 6.20 2.90 -14.82
C LEU A 43 5.86 4.38 -15.13
N GLU A 44 5.42 4.67 -16.36
CA GLU A 44 5.03 6.03 -16.77
C GLU A 44 3.78 6.54 -16.02
N GLN A 45 2.92 5.63 -15.54
CA GLN A 45 1.67 5.96 -14.86
C GLN A 45 1.80 5.94 -13.34
N VAL A 46 2.70 5.12 -12.81
CA VAL A 46 2.86 4.88 -11.36
C VAL A 46 3.08 6.16 -10.60
N GLY A 47 3.87 7.10 -11.12
CA GLY A 47 4.12 8.38 -10.44
C GLY A 47 2.85 9.16 -10.15
N ALA A 48 1.97 9.29 -11.15
CA ALA A 48 0.69 9.99 -11.00
C ALA A 48 -0.25 9.24 -10.04
N MET A 49 -0.32 7.92 -10.14
CA MET A 49 -1.11 7.07 -9.24
C MET A 49 -0.61 7.18 -7.79
N VAL A 50 0.71 7.21 -7.57
CA VAL A 50 1.34 7.37 -6.25
C VAL A 50 1.01 8.73 -5.66
N GLU A 51 1.13 9.81 -6.43
CA GLU A 51 0.80 11.16 -5.95
C GLU A 51 -0.69 11.31 -5.63
N GLU A 52 -1.58 10.78 -6.48
CA GLU A 52 -3.01 10.74 -6.22
C GLU A 52 -3.30 9.96 -4.94
N GLN A 53 -2.80 8.73 -4.83
CA GLN A 53 -2.99 7.92 -3.62
C GLN A 53 -2.41 8.60 -2.40
N ARG A 54 -1.27 9.28 -2.50
CA ARG A 54 -0.67 10.03 -1.39
C ARG A 54 -1.55 11.19 -0.92
N ALA A 55 -2.16 11.93 -1.85
CA ALA A 55 -3.07 13.03 -1.53
C ALA A 55 -4.33 12.53 -0.80
N HIS A 56 -4.81 11.33 -1.12
CA HIS A 56 -6.01 10.73 -0.52
C HIS A 56 -5.73 9.80 0.67
N SER A 57 -4.49 9.36 0.85
CA SER A 57 -4.13 8.43 1.90
C SER A 57 -3.98 9.14 3.23
N GLN A 58 -4.86 8.79 4.16
CA GLN A 58 -4.63 9.08 5.57
C GLN A 58 -3.73 8.01 6.16
N TRP A 59 -2.45 8.32 6.28
CA TRP A 59 -1.51 7.39 6.90
C TRP A 59 -1.57 7.47 8.41
N LEU A 60 -1.50 6.28 9.02
CA LEU A 60 -1.35 6.09 10.45
C LEU A 60 -0.06 6.80 10.92
N THR A 61 -0.18 8.01 11.44
CA THR A 61 0.95 8.75 12.00
C THR A 61 1.24 8.18 13.38
N VAL A 62 2.31 7.40 13.50
CA VAL A 62 2.71 6.81 14.77
C VAL A 62 3.43 7.85 15.60
N GLU A 63 2.75 8.46 16.57
CA GLU A 63 3.42 9.26 17.58
C GLU A 63 3.85 8.37 18.75
N ARG A 64 5.14 8.46 19.11
CA ARG A 64 5.66 7.80 20.30
C ARG A 64 5.13 8.56 21.51
N ASN A 65 4.13 8.01 22.18
CA ASN A 65 3.55 8.64 23.36
C ASN A 65 4.51 8.48 24.56
N GLY A 66 5.51 9.36 24.66
CA GLY A 66 6.60 9.28 25.64
C GLY A 66 6.21 9.48 27.11
N LEU A 67 4.95 9.83 27.38
CA LEU A 67 4.44 10.18 28.71
C LEU A 67 3.61 9.07 29.39
N ARG A 68 3.39 7.91 28.75
CA ARG A 68 2.60 6.81 29.32
C ARG A 68 3.41 5.51 29.38
N SER A 69 3.17 4.71 30.43
CA SER A 69 3.81 3.39 30.64
C SER A 69 3.56 2.39 29.50
N ASP A 70 2.57 2.68 28.65
CA ASP A 70 2.13 1.79 27.60
C ASP A 70 2.63 2.27 26.24
N SER A 71 3.52 1.50 25.62
CA SER A 71 3.95 1.74 24.25
C SER A 71 2.80 1.45 23.27
N GLY A 72 2.20 2.49 22.70
CA GLY A 72 1.10 2.38 21.74
C GLY A 72 1.36 3.09 20.42
N LEU A 73 0.46 2.88 19.45
CA LEU A 73 0.34 3.65 18.22
C LEU A 73 -0.91 4.54 18.37
N SER A 74 -0.75 5.86 18.34
CA SER A 74 -1.87 6.75 17.98
C SER A 74 -2.00 6.75 16.46
N PHE A 75 -3.22 6.93 15.96
CA PHE A 75 -3.45 7.19 14.55
C PHE A 75 -4.75 7.95 14.36
N GLN A 76 -4.77 8.85 13.38
CA GLN A 76 -6.01 9.43 12.89
C GLN A 76 -6.61 8.47 11.86
N LEU A 77 -7.84 8.02 12.12
CA LEU A 77 -8.67 7.38 11.10
C LEU A 77 -9.43 8.47 10.32
N VAL A 78 -9.97 8.07 9.17
CA VAL A 78 -10.78 8.83 8.20
C VAL A 78 -11.36 10.14 8.74
N SER A 79 -11.25 11.23 7.95
CA SER A 79 -11.83 12.54 8.26
C SER A 79 -13.23 12.44 8.87
N GLY A 80 -13.40 12.94 10.10
CA GLY A 80 -14.65 12.86 10.87
C GLY A 80 -14.63 11.85 12.03
N LEU A 81 -13.64 10.96 12.11
CA LEU A 81 -13.40 10.12 13.29
C LEU A 81 -12.26 10.72 14.13
N GLY A 82 -12.51 10.90 15.42
CA GLY A 82 -11.49 11.36 16.36
C GLY A 82 -10.27 10.42 16.41
N PRO A 83 -9.14 10.86 17.00
CA PRO A 83 -7.93 10.07 17.07
C PRO A 83 -8.19 8.72 17.76
N GLN A 84 -7.70 7.64 17.14
CA GLN A 84 -7.81 6.27 17.65
C GLN A 84 -6.47 5.84 18.23
N PHE A 85 -6.54 5.02 19.29
CA PHE A 85 -5.37 4.58 20.03
C PHE A 85 -5.31 3.06 20.04
N CYS A 86 -4.31 2.48 19.35
CA CYS A 86 -3.94 1.09 19.55
C CYS A 86 -2.82 1.02 20.57
N ILE A 87 -3.20 0.87 21.84
CA ILE A 87 -2.27 0.61 22.92
C ILE A 87 -2.04 -0.90 22.97
N VAL A 88 -0.78 -1.35 22.86
CA VAL A 88 -0.42 -2.75 23.10
C VAL A 88 0.33 -2.81 24.42
N PRO A 89 -0.27 -3.38 25.49
CA PRO A 89 0.38 -3.50 26.77
C PRO A 89 1.76 -4.13 26.66
N THR A 90 2.69 -3.63 27.45
CA THR A 90 4.03 -4.20 27.53
C THR A 90 3.91 -5.64 28.08
N GLY A 91 4.49 -6.62 27.38
CA GLY A 91 4.42 -8.04 27.79
C GLY A 91 3.32 -8.88 27.12
N THR A 92 2.53 -8.33 26.18
CA THR A 92 1.55 -9.14 25.44
C THR A 92 2.25 -10.30 24.68
N PRO A 93 1.84 -11.56 24.91
CA PRO A 93 2.36 -12.70 24.17
C PRO A 93 2.20 -12.51 22.66
N ALA A 94 3.12 -13.07 21.87
CA ALA A 94 3.10 -13.03 20.40
C ALA A 94 3.23 -11.63 19.74
N ARG A 95 3.62 -10.57 20.46
CA ARG A 95 3.93 -9.24 19.89
C ARG A 95 4.87 -9.28 18.68
N ILE A 96 5.93 -10.09 18.74
CA ILE A 96 6.88 -10.26 17.63
C ILE A 96 6.19 -10.95 16.43
N LYS A 97 5.34 -11.95 16.68
CA LYS A 97 4.58 -12.64 15.63
C LYS A 97 3.61 -11.68 14.94
N ALA A 98 2.89 -10.86 15.70
CA ALA A 98 2.00 -9.83 15.16
C ALA A 98 2.76 -8.80 14.30
N ARG A 99 3.92 -8.30 14.75
CA ARG A 99 4.76 -7.39 13.96
C ARG A 99 5.28 -8.04 12.68
N LYS A 100 5.68 -9.32 12.72
CA LYS A 100 6.09 -10.07 11.53
C LYS A 100 4.93 -10.25 10.55
N LEU A 101 3.73 -10.59 11.03
CA LEU A 101 2.54 -10.73 10.19
C LEU A 101 2.14 -9.41 9.55
N ALA A 102 2.05 -8.34 10.34
CA ALA A 102 1.85 -7.00 9.81
C ALA A 102 2.93 -6.70 8.77
N GLY A 103 4.20 -6.93 9.09
CA GLY A 103 5.35 -6.81 8.19
C GLY A 103 5.27 -7.55 6.86
N ARG A 104 4.39 -8.56 6.73
CA ARG A 104 4.15 -9.37 5.52
C ARG A 104 2.90 -8.95 4.74
N THR A 105 2.03 -8.10 5.30
CA THR A 105 0.85 -7.63 4.59
C THR A 105 1.19 -6.56 3.55
N VAL A 106 0.31 -6.39 2.59
CA VAL A 106 0.24 -5.22 1.69
C VAL A 106 -0.63 -4.16 2.38
N THR A 107 -0.28 -2.87 2.25
CA THR A 107 -1.15 -1.79 2.73
C THR A 107 -2.24 -1.49 1.69
N PRO A 108 -3.44 -1.03 2.09
CA PRO A 108 -4.49 -0.68 1.14
C PRO A 108 -4.04 0.27 0.03
N GLY A 109 -3.26 1.31 0.37
CA GLY A 109 -2.72 2.25 -0.61
C GLY A 109 -1.74 1.62 -1.61
N GLN A 110 -0.96 0.61 -1.21
CA GLN A 110 -0.13 -0.12 -2.17
C GLN A 110 -0.97 -0.99 -3.11
N ALA A 111 -2.00 -1.64 -2.58
CA ALA A 111 -2.90 -2.46 -3.38
C ALA A 111 -3.73 -1.64 -4.37
N SER A 112 -4.12 -0.41 -4.01
CA SER A 112 -4.91 0.46 -4.88
C SER A 112 -4.16 0.86 -6.15
N ILE A 113 -2.85 1.11 -6.09
CA ILE A 113 -2.03 1.40 -7.29
C ILE A 113 -2.08 0.23 -8.29
N ALA A 114 -1.90 -1.00 -7.82
CA ALA A 114 -1.99 -2.19 -8.67
C ALA A 114 -3.39 -2.37 -9.25
N LEU A 115 -4.43 -2.10 -8.45
CA LEU A 115 -5.82 -2.14 -8.91
C LEU A 115 -6.12 -1.05 -9.95
N GLN A 116 -5.62 0.18 -9.76
CA GLN A 116 -5.75 1.27 -10.72
C GLN A 116 -5.12 0.89 -12.08
N ARG A 117 -3.98 0.20 -12.09
CA ARG A 117 -3.40 -0.33 -13.34
C ARG A 117 -4.30 -1.35 -14.01
N VAL A 118 -4.88 -2.29 -13.26
CA VAL A 118 -5.84 -3.27 -13.81
C VAL A 118 -7.06 -2.56 -14.39
N LEU A 119 -7.62 -1.57 -13.69
CA LEU A 119 -8.77 -0.79 -14.15
C LEU A 119 -8.44 0.02 -15.41
N TYR A 120 -7.25 0.61 -15.48
CA TYR A 120 -6.76 1.29 -16.67
C TYR A 120 -6.68 0.33 -17.87
N LEU A 121 -5.99 -0.81 -17.70
CA LEU A 121 -5.88 -1.82 -18.75
C LEU A 121 -7.25 -2.34 -19.19
N HIS A 122 -8.19 -2.50 -18.26
CA HIS A 122 -9.55 -2.90 -18.60
C HIS A 122 -10.29 -1.83 -19.43
N SER A 123 -10.07 -0.55 -19.15
CA SER A 123 -10.68 0.56 -19.90
C SER A 123 -10.21 0.69 -21.36
N MET A 124 -9.13 -0.02 -21.72
CA MET A 124 -8.58 -0.07 -23.08
C MET A 124 -9.13 -1.23 -23.93
N LEU A 125 -9.98 -2.09 -23.35
CA LEU A 125 -10.69 -3.17 -24.05
C LEU A 125 -11.95 -2.63 -24.72
#